data_AF-A0A9N8Z3M0-F1
#
_entry.id   AF-A0A9N8Z3M0-F1
#
_cell.length_a   1.000
_cell.length_b   1.000
_cell.length_c   1.000
_cell.angle_alpha   90.00
_cell.angle_beta   90.00
_cell.angle_gamma   90.00
#
_symmetry.space_group_name_H-M   'P 1'
#
loop_
_entity.id
_entity.type
_entity.pdbx_description
1 polymer ?
#
loop_
_entity_poly.entity_id
_entity_poly.type
_entity_poly.pdbx_seq_one_letter_code
_entity_poly.pdbx_strand_id
1 'polypeptide(L)'
;EYLDSEDELLYGGAKNTTSDEKSPFVHAPHLSKDKKPYWWIFMADDKRDKIMIEPIKITDIVTSKTFKFQFAAPRDPGLYTYVAYIKSDSYVGTDIKKELRVNVKDLSVLPPENEVDDDISEPEEDSFAGQLKLAREQGIYSMMASANGSEKKKEDSDSSDDSDDE
;
A
#
# COMPACT_ATOMS: atom_id res chain seq x y z
N GLU A 1 -13.90 6.71 -32.29
CA GLU A 1 -14.23 5.97 -31.06
C GLU A 1 -15.00 6.90 -30.15
N TYR A 2 -16.27 6.56 -29.87
CA TYR A 2 -17.06 7.26 -28.87
C TYR A 2 -16.61 6.73 -27.52
N LEU A 3 -15.97 7.57 -26.70
CA LEU A 3 -15.82 7.29 -25.29
C LEU A 3 -17.22 7.29 -24.69
N ASP A 4 -17.56 6.22 -23.98
CA ASP A 4 -18.83 6.10 -23.29
C ASP A 4 -18.92 7.24 -22.27
N SER A 5 -20.06 7.92 -22.21
CA SER A 5 -20.24 9.08 -21.32
C SER A 5 -20.03 8.72 -19.83
N GLU A 6 -20.06 7.43 -19.51
CA GLU A 6 -19.74 6.87 -18.20
C GLU A 6 -18.24 6.97 -17.87
N ASP A 7 -17.34 6.83 -18.84
CA ASP A 7 -15.89 6.93 -18.64
C ASP A 7 -15.44 8.39 -18.48
N GLU A 8 -16.10 9.33 -19.18
CA GLU A 8 -15.80 10.77 -19.05
C GLU A 8 -16.15 11.31 -17.65
N LEU A 9 -17.19 10.75 -17.00
CA LEU A 9 -17.55 11.08 -15.62
C LEU A 9 -16.57 10.51 -14.58
N LEU A 10 -15.89 9.40 -14.90
CA LEU A 10 -14.92 8.75 -14.00
C LEU A 10 -13.52 9.35 -14.10
N TYR A 11 -13.12 9.81 -15.29
CA TYR A 11 -11.77 10.32 -15.57
C TYR A 11 -11.71 11.84 -15.85
N GLY A 12 -12.86 12.52 -15.92
CA GLY A 12 -12.94 13.97 -16.03
C GLY A 12 -12.35 14.65 -14.79
N GLY A 13 -11.17 15.26 -14.96
CA GLY A 13 -10.39 15.88 -13.88
C GLY A 13 -11.21 16.81 -12.99
N ALA A 14 -11.57 16.31 -11.81
CA ALA A 14 -12.10 17.14 -10.74
C ALA A 14 -10.98 18.09 -10.28
N LYS A 15 -11.13 19.36 -10.64
CA LYS A 15 -10.47 20.45 -9.92
C LYS A 15 -10.85 20.28 -8.45
N ASN A 16 -9.85 20.16 -7.57
CA ASN A 16 -10.04 20.17 -6.11
C ASN A 16 -10.63 21.52 -5.69
N THR A 17 -11.95 21.69 -5.83
CA THR A 17 -12.69 22.68 -5.09
C THR A 17 -12.90 22.09 -3.71
N THR A 18 -12.17 22.61 -2.73
CA THR A 18 -12.42 22.38 -1.30
C THR A 18 -13.75 23.04 -0.92
N SER A 19 -14.87 22.52 -1.41
CA SER A 19 -16.17 22.69 -0.76
C SER A 19 -16.24 21.64 0.34
N ASP A 20 -16.36 22.09 1.58
CA ASP A 20 -16.60 21.25 2.77
C ASP A 20 -18.04 20.72 2.76
N GLU A 21 -18.42 20.11 1.63
CA GLU A 21 -19.74 19.58 1.39
C GLU A 21 -19.87 18.27 2.16
N LYS A 22 -20.90 18.17 3.00
CA LYS A 22 -21.14 17.00 3.85
C LYS A 22 -22.26 16.18 3.23
N SER A 23 -22.13 14.86 3.29
CA SER A 23 -23.19 13.97 2.83
C SER A 23 -24.50 14.28 3.57
N PRO A 24 -25.66 14.35 2.89
CA PRO A 24 -26.93 14.59 3.53
C PRO A 24 -27.27 13.47 4.52
N PHE A 25 -28.17 13.77 5.46
CA PHE A 25 -28.73 12.75 6.35
C PHE A 25 -29.60 11.76 5.58
N VAL A 26 -29.70 10.54 6.11
CA VAL A 26 -30.56 9.49 5.57
C VAL A 26 -32.02 9.91 5.72
N HIS A 27 -32.82 9.72 4.68
CA HIS A 27 -34.27 9.86 4.77
C HIS A 27 -34.89 8.63 5.44
N ALA A 28 -34.98 8.64 6.77
CA ALA A 28 -35.56 7.56 7.56
C ALA A 28 -36.55 8.10 8.62
N PRO A 29 -37.83 8.38 8.26
CA PRO A 29 -38.80 9.03 9.14
C PRO A 29 -39.11 8.29 10.45
N HIS A 30 -38.92 6.97 10.47
CA HIS A 30 -39.14 6.14 11.65
C HIS A 30 -37.91 6.01 12.56
N LEU A 31 -36.76 6.57 12.15
CA LEU A 31 -35.55 6.57 12.95
C LEU A 31 -35.53 7.82 13.84
N SER A 32 -35.49 7.65 15.16
CA SER A 32 -35.56 8.77 16.11
C SER A 32 -34.33 9.68 16.12
N LYS A 33 -33.23 9.28 15.46
CA LYS A 33 -31.97 10.03 15.41
C LYS A 33 -31.56 10.27 13.97
N ASP A 34 -31.10 11.48 13.70
CA ASP A 34 -30.45 11.79 12.44
C ASP A 34 -29.20 10.92 12.27
N LYS A 35 -29.09 10.32 11.09
CA LYS A 35 -28.04 9.37 10.75
C LYS A 35 -27.42 9.76 9.42
N LYS A 36 -26.09 9.77 9.36
CA LYS A 36 -25.37 9.86 8.11
C LYS A 36 -25.25 8.48 7.46
N PRO A 37 -25.46 8.36 6.14
CA PRO A 37 -25.31 7.07 5.46
C PRO A 37 -23.84 6.64 5.49
N TYR A 38 -23.63 5.33 5.55
CA TYR A 38 -22.32 4.75 5.31
C TYR A 38 -22.43 3.44 4.51
N TRP A 39 -21.29 3.06 3.95
CA TRP A 39 -21.17 1.91 3.08
C TRP A 39 -20.07 1.00 3.60
N TRP A 40 -20.32 -0.30 3.56
CA TRP A 40 -19.30 -1.31 3.80
C TRP A 40 -18.76 -1.79 2.46
N ILE A 41 -17.45 -1.75 2.29
CA ILE A 41 -16.80 -2.36 1.14
C ILE A 41 -15.93 -3.50 1.64
N PHE A 42 -16.10 -4.68 1.05
CA PHE A 42 -15.27 -5.86 1.29
C PHE A 42 -15.13 -6.67 0.02
N MET A 43 -14.15 -7.57 0.00
CA MET A 43 -13.94 -8.49 -1.12
C MET A 43 -13.88 -9.92 -0.60
N ALA A 44 -14.53 -10.84 -1.31
CA ALA A 44 -14.54 -12.26 -0.95
C ALA A 44 -14.31 -13.15 -2.18
N ASP A 45 -13.86 -14.37 -1.91
CA ASP A 45 -13.84 -15.49 -2.84
C ASP A 45 -15.10 -16.35 -2.59
N ASP A 46 -16.14 -16.13 -3.41
CA ASP A 46 -17.42 -16.86 -3.31
C ASP A 46 -17.25 -18.37 -3.46
N LYS A 47 -16.20 -18.84 -4.16
CA LYS A 47 -15.97 -20.29 -4.36
C LYS A 47 -15.42 -20.96 -3.11
N ARG A 48 -14.68 -20.21 -2.29
CA ARG A 48 -14.03 -20.70 -1.07
C ARG A 48 -14.70 -20.23 0.21
N ASP A 49 -15.78 -19.46 0.08
CA ASP A 49 -16.49 -18.80 1.17
C ASP A 49 -15.53 -18.06 2.13
N LYS A 50 -14.56 -17.35 1.54
CA LYS A 50 -13.48 -16.68 2.28
C LYS A 50 -13.42 -15.19 1.98
N ILE A 51 -13.41 -14.36 3.02
CA ILE A 51 -13.16 -12.93 2.92
C ILE A 51 -11.67 -12.70 2.64
N MET A 52 -11.37 -11.94 1.58
CA MET A 52 -10.01 -11.58 1.15
C MET A 52 -9.60 -10.20 1.68
N ILE A 53 -10.54 -9.25 1.65
CA ILE A 53 -10.35 -7.90 2.19
C ILE A 53 -11.42 -7.68 3.25
N GLU A 54 -10.97 -7.38 4.46
CA GLU A 54 -11.82 -7.06 5.61
C GLU A 54 -12.80 -5.92 5.30
N PRO A 55 -14.03 -5.93 5.85
CA PRO A 55 -14.99 -4.86 5.66
C PRO A 55 -14.50 -3.50 6.13
N ILE A 56 -14.43 -2.55 5.20
CA ILE A 56 -14.05 -1.17 5.46
C ILE A 56 -15.30 -0.30 5.43
N LYS A 57 -15.48 0.49 6.50
CA LYS A 57 -16.56 1.46 6.62
C LYS A 57 -16.20 2.75 5.91
N ILE A 58 -17.13 3.23 5.08
CA ILE A 58 -16.98 4.47 4.32
C ILE A 58 -18.14 5.41 4.62
N THR A 59 -17.80 6.62 5.04
CA THR A 59 -18.75 7.71 5.30
C THR A 59 -18.49 8.90 4.38
N ASP A 60 -19.42 9.85 4.40
CA ASP A 60 -19.28 11.18 3.82
C ASP A 60 -18.95 11.16 2.32
N ILE A 61 -19.68 10.33 1.56
CA ILE A 61 -19.65 10.34 0.09
C ILE A 61 -20.60 11.44 -0.39
N VAL A 62 -20.07 12.43 -1.12
CA VAL A 62 -20.85 13.54 -1.69
C VAL A 62 -21.05 13.32 -3.19
N THR A 63 -19.95 13.34 -3.95
CA THR A 63 -19.98 13.16 -5.41
C THR A 63 -19.40 11.81 -5.78
N SER A 64 -18.10 11.63 -5.57
CA SER A 64 -17.40 10.37 -5.82
C SER A 64 -16.24 10.26 -4.83
N LYS A 65 -15.88 9.03 -4.47
CA LYS A 65 -14.75 8.76 -3.60
C LYS A 65 -14.09 7.47 -4.05
N THR A 66 -12.80 7.56 -4.36
CA THR A 66 -12.02 6.42 -4.83
C THR A 66 -11.32 5.75 -3.67
N PHE A 67 -11.41 4.42 -3.62
CA PHE A 67 -10.74 3.58 -2.63
C PHE A 67 -9.76 2.65 -3.33
N LYS A 68 -8.63 2.41 -2.69
CA LYS A 68 -7.62 1.47 -3.15
C LYS A 68 -7.49 0.36 -2.12
N PHE A 69 -7.50 -0.87 -2.58
CA PHE A 69 -7.27 -2.05 -1.76
C PHE A 69 -6.02 -2.77 -2.25
N GLN A 70 -5.24 -3.29 -1.32
CA GLN A 70 -4.09 -4.13 -1.59
C GLN A 70 -4.40 -5.52 -1.04
N PHE A 71 -4.13 -6.55 -1.82
CA PHE A 71 -4.31 -7.94 -1.40
C PHE A 71 -3.18 -8.78 -1.98
N ALA A 72 -2.75 -9.80 -1.24
CA ALA A 72 -1.73 -10.71 -1.71
C ALA A 72 -2.30 -11.63 -2.80
N ALA A 73 -1.57 -11.75 -3.92
CA ALA A 73 -1.91 -12.73 -4.93
C ALA A 73 -1.74 -14.16 -4.38
N PRO A 74 -2.61 -15.11 -4.78
CA PRO A 74 -2.42 -16.53 -4.49
C PRO A 74 -1.06 -17.07 -5.00
N ARG A 75 -0.52 -18.09 -4.32
CA ARG A 75 0.77 -18.70 -4.68
C ARG A 75 0.72 -19.46 -6.00
N ASP A 76 -0.39 -20.16 -6.26
CA ASP A 76 -0.52 -21.01 -7.43
C ASP A 76 -0.99 -20.20 -8.65
N PRO A 77 -0.36 -20.37 -9.83
CA PRO A 77 -0.82 -19.73 -11.05
C PRO A 77 -2.21 -20.25 -11.45
N GLY A 78 -3.04 -19.36 -11.99
CA GLY A 78 -4.40 -19.71 -12.37
C GLY A 78 -5.35 -18.52 -12.47
N LEU A 79 -6.56 -18.80 -12.95
CA LEU A 79 -7.64 -17.83 -13.03
C LEU A 79 -8.47 -17.84 -11.74
N TYR A 80 -8.39 -16.73 -11.01
CA TYR A 80 -9.16 -16.50 -9.80
C TYR A 80 -10.33 -15.58 -10.06
N THR A 81 -11.47 -15.88 -9.44
CA THR A 81 -12.67 -15.05 -9.47
C THR A 81 -12.93 -14.55 -8.06
N TYR A 82 -12.92 -13.24 -7.90
CA TYR A 82 -13.29 -12.58 -6.66
C TYR A 82 -14.56 -11.76 -6.87
N VAL A 83 -15.21 -11.40 -5.78
CA VAL A 83 -16.36 -10.51 -5.80
C VAL A 83 -16.14 -9.37 -4.81
N ALA A 84 -16.22 -8.14 -5.31
CA ALA A 84 -16.33 -6.96 -4.49
C ALA A 84 -17.80 -6.71 -4.12
N TYR A 85 -18.03 -6.50 -2.83
CA TYR A 85 -19.33 -6.21 -2.25
C TYR A 85 -19.32 -4.78 -1.70
N ILE A 86 -20.30 -4.00 -2.10
CA ILE A 86 -20.59 -2.68 -1.54
C ILE A 86 -21.98 -2.79 -0.92
N LYS A 87 -22.06 -2.68 0.40
CA LYS A 87 -23.30 -2.83 1.15
C LYS A 87 -23.70 -1.53 1.80
N SER A 88 -24.94 -1.08 1.57
CA SER A 88 -25.47 0.08 2.27
C SER A 88 -25.95 -0.32 3.66
N ASP A 89 -25.69 0.52 4.64
CA ASP A 89 -26.21 0.33 5.99
C ASP A 89 -27.60 0.99 6.19
N SER A 90 -28.00 1.85 5.25
CA SER A 90 -29.12 2.78 5.42
C SER A 90 -30.18 2.68 4.33
N TYR A 91 -29.84 2.15 3.16
CA TYR A 91 -30.77 1.97 2.05
C TYR A 91 -30.82 0.51 1.62
N VAL A 92 -32.01 -0.09 1.60
CA VAL A 92 -32.17 -1.48 1.14
C VAL A 92 -32.23 -1.51 -0.39
N GLY A 93 -31.57 -2.49 -0.99
CA GLY A 93 -31.60 -2.70 -2.45
C GLY A 93 -30.63 -1.83 -3.25
N THR A 94 -29.78 -1.07 -2.58
CA THR A 94 -28.70 -0.27 -3.21
C THR A 94 -27.34 -0.95 -3.14
N ASP A 95 -27.32 -2.24 -2.77
CA ASP A 95 -26.11 -3.04 -2.69
C ASP A 95 -25.54 -3.31 -4.08
N ILE A 96 -24.22 -3.22 -4.21
CA ILE A 96 -23.50 -3.51 -5.45
C ILE A 96 -22.68 -4.78 -5.27
N LYS A 97 -22.80 -5.69 -6.22
CA LYS A 97 -21.97 -6.88 -6.36
C LYS A 97 -21.21 -6.79 -7.68
N LYS A 98 -19.87 -6.80 -7.63
CA LYS A 98 -19.02 -6.73 -8.82
C LYS A 98 -18.05 -7.90 -8.85
N GLU A 99 -18.12 -8.71 -9.89
CA GLU A 99 -17.17 -9.80 -10.14
C GLU A 99 -15.86 -9.25 -10.73
N LEU A 100 -14.73 -9.73 -10.20
CA LEU A 100 -13.38 -9.42 -10.63
C LEU A 100 -12.65 -10.73 -10.99
N ARG A 101 -12.12 -10.81 -12.21
CA ARG A 101 -11.33 -11.96 -12.66
C ARG A 101 -9.86 -11.59 -12.70
N VAL A 102 -9.05 -12.30 -11.93
CA VAL A 102 -7.59 -12.08 -11.81
C VAL A 102 -6.88 -13.29 -12.40
N ASN A 103 -6.04 -13.07 -13.40
CA ASN A 103 -5.22 -14.12 -13.98
C ASN A 103 -3.80 -14.07 -13.40
N VAL A 104 -3.49 -15.00 -12.50
CA VAL A 104 -2.15 -15.13 -11.91
C VAL A 104 -1.30 -15.96 -12.87
N LYS A 105 -0.29 -15.34 -13.45
CA LYS A 105 0.68 -16.00 -14.33
C LYS A 105 1.82 -16.60 -13.51
N ASP A 106 2.40 -17.66 -14.05
CA ASP A 106 3.59 -18.28 -13.48
C ASP A 106 4.84 -17.42 -13.70
N LEU A 107 5.78 -17.48 -12.76
CA LEU A 107 7.03 -16.71 -12.78
C LEU A 107 7.88 -17.07 -14.01
N SER A 108 7.86 -18.33 -14.44
CA SER A 108 8.61 -18.78 -15.63
C SER A 108 8.11 -18.21 -16.96
N VAL A 109 6.91 -17.59 -16.98
CA VAL A 109 6.30 -16.99 -18.18
C VAL A 109 6.50 -15.48 -18.22
N LEU A 110 7.01 -14.88 -17.14
CA LEU A 110 7.37 -13.48 -17.14
C LEU A 110 8.64 -13.28 -18.00
N PRO A 111 8.72 -12.18 -18.78
CA PRO A 111 9.99 -11.76 -19.35
C PRO A 111 11.04 -11.70 -18.23
N PRO A 112 12.31 -12.01 -18.50
CA PRO A 112 13.36 -11.79 -17.50
C PRO A 112 13.20 -10.36 -16.98
N GLU A 113 13.06 -10.21 -15.66
CA GLU A 113 13.12 -8.88 -15.06
C GLU A 113 14.42 -8.26 -15.56
N ASN A 114 14.35 -7.04 -16.10
CA ASN A 114 15.56 -6.24 -16.18
C ASN A 114 16.03 -6.16 -14.73
N GLU A 115 17.17 -6.79 -14.44
CA GLU A 115 17.91 -6.56 -13.21
C GLU A 115 17.98 -5.03 -13.09
N VAL A 116 17.13 -4.46 -12.25
CA VAL A 116 17.31 -3.08 -11.84
C VAL A 116 18.57 -3.21 -11.02
N ASP A 117 19.66 -2.78 -11.63
CA ASP A 117 20.99 -2.78 -11.05
C ASP A 117 20.86 -2.16 -9.66
N ASP A 118 20.77 -3.01 -8.63
CA ASP A 118 20.84 -2.62 -7.22
C ASP A 118 22.29 -2.24 -6.89
N ASP A 119 22.98 -1.59 -7.82
CA ASP A 119 24.11 -0.70 -7.59
C ASP A 119 23.58 0.49 -6.76
N ILE A 120 23.29 0.21 -5.48
CA ILE A 120 23.63 1.14 -4.41
C ILE A 120 25.08 1.53 -4.68
N SER A 121 25.25 2.64 -5.39
CA SER A 121 26.56 3.13 -5.76
C SER A 121 27.39 3.20 -4.48
N GLU A 122 28.53 2.51 -4.46
CA GLU A 122 29.50 2.69 -3.39
C GLU A 122 29.69 4.20 -3.24
N PRO A 123 29.57 4.76 -2.02
CA PRO A 123 29.69 6.19 -1.85
C PRO A 123 31.08 6.59 -2.32
N GLU A 124 31.16 7.34 -3.42
CA GLU A 124 32.43 7.85 -3.93
C GLU A 124 33.20 8.51 -2.77
N GLU A 125 34.53 8.35 -2.77
CA GLU A 125 35.42 8.79 -1.67
C GLU A 125 35.34 10.30 -1.39
N ASP A 126 34.75 11.09 -2.29
CA ASP A 126 34.50 12.53 -2.15
C ASP A 126 33.13 12.89 -1.55
N SER A 127 32.23 11.92 -1.33
CA SER A 127 30.94 12.15 -0.67
C SER A 127 31.09 12.13 0.85
N PHE A 128 30.23 12.87 1.57
CA PHE A 128 30.26 12.95 3.04
C PHE A 128 30.23 11.57 3.72
N ALA A 129 29.50 10.61 3.12
CA ALA A 129 29.46 9.23 3.58
C ALA A 129 30.79 8.48 3.38
N GLY A 130 31.50 8.73 2.27
CA GLY A 130 32.82 8.18 1.99
C GLY A 130 33.88 8.68 2.98
N GLN A 131 33.90 9.99 3.25
CA GLN A 131 34.80 10.59 4.25
C GLN A 131 34.55 10.05 5.66
N LEU A 132 33.29 9.77 6.03
CA LEU A 132 32.94 9.20 7.33
C LEU A 132 33.39 7.74 7.47
N LYS A 133 33.29 6.95 6.39
CA LYS A 133 33.79 5.57 6.32
C LYS A 133 35.31 5.53 6.47
N LEU A 134 36.02 6.40 5.74
CA LEU A 134 37.48 6.49 5.84
C LEU A 134 37.93 6.97 7.22
N ALA A 135 37.22 7.94 7.82
CA ALA A 135 37.50 8.38 9.19
C ALA A 135 37.25 7.30 10.25
N ARG A 136 36.36 6.34 9.97
CA ARG A 136 36.12 5.16 10.82
C ARG A 136 37.23 4.12 10.63
N GLU A 137 37.61 3.81 9.39
CA GLU A 137 38.70 2.87 9.07
C GLU A 137 40.06 3.36 9.57
N GLN A 138 40.34 4.66 9.47
CA GLN A 138 41.56 5.28 10.01
C GLN A 138 41.49 5.50 11.53
N GLY A 139 40.41 5.09 12.20
CA GLY A 139 40.27 5.19 13.66
C GLY A 139 40.12 6.63 14.21
N ILE A 140 39.98 7.63 13.33
CA ILE A 140 39.91 9.05 13.69
C ILE A 140 38.68 9.34 14.55
N TYR A 141 37.55 8.66 14.29
CA TYR A 141 36.32 8.77 15.08
C TYR A 141 36.53 8.39 16.56
N SER A 142 37.32 7.34 16.82
CA SER A 142 37.67 6.89 18.18
C SER A 142 38.59 7.90 18.88
N MET A 143 39.56 8.47 18.15
CA MET A 143 40.48 9.47 18.70
C MET A 143 39.78 10.80 19.03
N MET A 144 38.83 11.24 18.19
CA MET A 144 38.03 12.44 18.43
C MET A 144 37.03 12.26 19.58
N ALA A 145 36.43 11.08 19.70
CA ALA A 145 35.58 10.72 20.85
C ALA A 145 36.38 10.62 22.17
N SER A 146 37.64 10.16 22.12
CA SER A 146 38.54 10.15 23.29
C SER A 146 39.03 11.53 23.71
N ALA A 147 39.20 12.47 22.77
CA ALA A 147 39.60 13.84 23.08
C ALA A 147 38.47 14.69 23.68
N ASN A 148 37.21 14.37 23.35
CA ASN A 148 36.04 15.06 23.87
C ASN A 148 35.32 14.15 24.88
N GLY A 149 35.88 14.10 26.09
CA GLY A 149 35.46 13.24 27.19
C GLY A 149 33.94 13.21 27.40
N SER A 150 33.29 12.18 26.86
CA SER A 150 31.92 11.81 27.15
C SER A 150 31.82 10.29 27.16
N GLU A 151 31.64 9.76 28.37
CA GLU A 151 31.59 8.34 28.67
C GLU A 151 30.27 7.67 28.24
N LYS A 152 30.43 6.40 27.82
CA LYS A 152 29.48 5.26 27.78
C LYS A 152 28.48 5.21 26.60
N LYS A 153 28.28 4.06 25.93
CA LYS A 153 28.41 2.66 26.37
C LYS A 153 28.64 1.73 25.16
N LYS A 154 29.60 0.81 25.27
CA LYS A 154 29.84 -0.33 24.36
C LYS A 154 28.90 -1.49 24.72
N GLU A 155 28.42 -2.19 23.70
CA GLU A 155 28.20 -3.66 23.63
C GLU A 155 28.63 -4.01 22.17
N ASP A 156 29.90 -4.35 21.94
CA ASP A 156 30.49 -5.71 21.82
C ASP A 156 29.76 -6.53 20.73
N SER A 157 30.31 -6.56 19.51
CA SER A 157 31.26 -7.56 18.99
C SER A 157 30.63 -8.92 18.71
N ASP A 158 30.59 -9.32 17.43
CA ASP A 158 31.25 -10.57 17.09
C ASP A 158 31.77 -10.54 15.64
N SER A 159 33.05 -10.86 15.57
CA SER A 159 33.86 -11.11 14.40
C SER A 159 33.79 -12.60 14.11
N SER A 160 33.61 -12.98 12.84
CA SER A 160 34.15 -14.24 12.32
C SER A 160 34.42 -14.10 10.82
N ASP A 161 35.67 -13.74 10.56
CA ASP A 161 36.45 -14.10 9.38
C ASP A 161 36.79 -15.59 9.46
N ASP A 162 36.59 -16.36 8.39
CA ASP A 162 37.51 -17.45 8.02
C ASP A 162 37.30 -17.85 6.55
N SER A 163 38.37 -17.73 5.78
CA SER A 163 38.55 -18.33 4.46
C SER A 163 39.36 -19.62 4.65
N ASP A 164 39.05 -20.70 3.92
CA ASP A 164 40.11 -21.59 3.43
C ASP A 164 39.61 -22.55 2.31
N ASP A 165 40.47 -22.62 1.29
CA ASP A 165 40.49 -23.53 0.13
C ASP A 165 40.53 -25.03 0.53
N GLU A 166 39.73 -25.85 -0.14
CA GLU A 166 40.08 -27.12 -0.84
C GLU A 166 38.93 -27.56 -1.77
#